data_AF-A0A939YAN9-F1
#
_entry.id   AF-A0A939YAN9-F1
#
_cell.length_a   1.000
_cell.length_b   1.000
_cell.length_c   1.000
_cell.angle_alpha   90.00
_cell.angle_beta   90.00
_cell.angle_gamma   90.00
#
_symmetry.space_group_name_H-M   'P 1'
#
loop_
_entity.id
_entity.type
_entity.pdbx_description
1 polymer ?
#
loop_
_entity_poly.entity_id
_entity_poly.type
_entity_poly.pdbx_seq_one_letter_code
_entity_poly.pdbx_strand_id
1 'polypeptide(L)'
;MYMKATGIVRRIDDLGRVVIPKEIRRTMRIREGAALEIFTDKEGEVIFKKYSPLGELGTYSAQYAESISKVSGLTVAVCDRDTVVAASGAGSKDVAERSISEQASALLESRKPFSAHDGDGYPFLTA
;
A
#
# COMPACT_ATOMS: atom_id res chain seq x y z
N MET A 1 -12.17 13.83 -10.83
CA MET A 1 -12.21 12.85 -9.71
C MET A 1 -13.58 12.98 -9.07
N TYR A 2 -14.34 11.89 -8.87
CA TYR A 2 -15.67 12.00 -8.25
C TYR A 2 -15.49 12.17 -6.73
N MET A 3 -15.63 13.39 -6.21
CA MET A 3 -15.58 13.63 -4.77
C MET A 3 -16.87 13.11 -4.14
N LYS A 4 -16.74 12.19 -3.17
CA LYS A 4 -17.85 11.80 -2.30
C LYS A 4 -17.84 12.70 -1.06
N ALA A 5 -18.88 13.51 -0.92
CA ALA A 5 -19.08 14.28 0.31
C ALA A 5 -19.43 13.31 1.46
N THR A 6 -18.60 13.27 2.50
CA THR A 6 -18.86 12.48 3.72
C THR A 6 -19.75 13.22 4.72
N GLY A 7 -19.92 14.54 4.57
CA GLY A 7 -20.68 15.38 5.50
C GLY A 7 -20.01 15.57 6.88
N ILE A 8 -18.79 15.07 7.08
CA ILE A 8 -18.10 15.14 8.36
C ILE A 8 -17.36 16.48 8.50
N VAL A 9 -17.63 17.21 9.58
CA VAL A 9 -16.96 18.48 9.91
C VAL A 9 -16.03 18.29 11.10
N ARG A 10 -14.77 18.73 10.99
CA ARG A 10 -13.79 18.71 12.08
C ARG A 10 -13.10 20.07 12.22
N ARG A 11 -12.88 20.48 13.47
CA ARG A 11 -12.12 21.69 13.78
C ARG A 11 -10.62 21.41 13.70
N ILE A 12 -9.88 22.40 13.23
CA ILE A 12 -8.43 22.47 13.32
C ILE A 12 -8.04 22.84 14.76
N ASP A 13 -6.91 22.33 15.23
CA ASP A 13 -6.34 22.79 16.48
C ASP A 13 -5.45 24.03 16.29
N ASP A 14 -4.87 24.50 17.39
CA ASP A 14 -3.96 25.63 17.48
C ASP A 14 -2.63 25.46 16.72
N LEU A 15 -2.27 24.22 16.37
CA LEU A 15 -1.06 23.89 15.62
C LEU A 15 -1.32 23.59 14.14
N GLY A 16 -2.58 23.65 13.69
CA GLY A 16 -2.94 23.36 12.31
C GLY A 16 -3.23 21.88 12.02
N ARG A 17 -3.37 21.03 13.05
CA ARG A 17 -3.65 19.60 12.87
C ARG A 17 -5.15 19.37 12.72
N VAL A 18 -5.51 18.46 11.82
CA VAL A 18 -6.89 17.97 11.65
C VAL A 18 -6.95 16.47 11.93
N VAL A 19 -7.97 16.05 12.67
CA VAL A 19 -8.17 14.63 12.99
C VAL A 19 -8.94 13.97 11.85
N ILE A 20 -8.34 12.95 11.23
CA ILE A 20 -9.04 12.09 10.25
C ILE A 20 -9.94 11.10 11.01
N PRO A 21 -11.28 11.12 10.75
CA PRO A 21 -12.23 10.21 11.39
C PRO A 21 -11.84 8.73 11.25
N LYS A 22 -12.12 7.91 12.27
CA LYS A 22 -11.73 6.49 12.29
C LYS A 22 -12.34 5.70 11.13
N GLU A 23 -13.52 6.06 10.68
CA GLU A 23 -14.17 5.44 9.53
C GLU A 23 -13.35 5.61 8.25
N ILE A 24 -13.00 6.87 7.91
CA ILE A 24 -12.13 7.17 6.76
C ILE A 24 -10.79 6.44 6.91
N ARG A 25 -10.19 6.46 8.11
CA ARG A 25 -8.93 5.72 8.37
C ARG A 25 -9.06 4.23 8.11
N ARG A 26 -10.16 3.59 8.51
CA ARG A 26 -10.40 2.15 8.28
C ARG A 26 -10.57 1.86 6.79
N THR A 27 -11.44 2.60 6.11
CA THR A 27 -11.72 2.42 4.68
C THR A 27 -10.48 2.63 3.82
N MET A 28 -9.70 3.68 4.12
CA MET A 28 -8.47 4.01 3.39
C MET A 28 -7.23 3.27 3.91
N ARG A 29 -7.37 2.39 4.90
CA ARG A 29 -6.25 1.67 5.55
C ARG A 29 -5.12 2.63 6.00
N ILE A 30 -5.48 3.75 6.62
CA ILE A 30 -4.53 4.73 7.17
C ILE A 30 -4.21 4.34 8.62
N ARG A 31 -3.03 3.77 8.81
CA ARG A 31 -2.49 3.37 10.11
C ARG A 31 -1.77 4.54 10.79
N GLU A 32 -1.47 4.41 12.08
CA GLU A 32 -0.62 5.38 12.78
C GLU A 32 0.77 5.42 12.14
N GLY A 33 1.34 6.62 12.00
CA GLY A 33 2.61 6.81 11.30
C GLY A 33 2.55 6.62 9.77
N ALA A 34 1.38 6.41 9.18
CA ALA A 34 1.23 6.40 7.73
C ALA A 34 1.52 7.79 7.14
N ALA A 35 2.33 7.82 6.07
CA ALA A 35 2.63 9.04 5.35
C ALA A 35 1.46 9.40 4.42
N LEU A 36 1.04 10.66 4.49
CA LEU A 36 0.05 11.23 3.58
C LEU A 36 0.68 12.42 2.86
N GLU A 37 0.47 12.48 1.56
CA GLU A 37 0.85 13.62 0.74
C GLU A 37 -0.31 14.62 0.70
N ILE A 38 0.02 15.91 0.78
CA ILE A 38 -0.94 17.02 0.84
C ILE A 38 -0.84 17.80 -0.45
N PHE A 39 -1.95 17.88 -1.16
CA PHE A 39 -2.11 18.70 -2.35
C PHE A 39 -3.11 19.82 -2.06
N THR A 40 -2.90 20.96 -2.72
CA THR A 40 -3.87 22.07 -2.74
C THR A 40 -4.33 22.28 -4.16
N ASP A 41 -5.64 22.32 -4.38
CA ASP A 41 -6.20 22.70 -5.68
C ASP A 41 -6.36 24.23 -5.78
N LYS A 42 -6.56 24.74 -7.01
CA LYS A 42 -6.78 26.14 -7.34
C LYS A 42 -8.01 26.74 -6.64
N GLU A 43 -8.98 25.91 -6.30
CA GLU A 43 -10.19 26.30 -5.57
C GLU A 43 -9.99 26.36 -4.04
N GLY A 44 -8.77 26.08 -3.56
CA GLY A 44 -8.42 26.11 -2.13
C GLY A 44 -8.74 24.81 -1.40
N GLU A 45 -9.13 23.76 -2.12
CA GLU A 45 -9.35 22.43 -1.54
C GLU A 45 -8.04 21.79 -1.10
N VAL A 46 -8.06 21.12 0.05
CA VAL A 46 -6.92 20.33 0.55
C VAL A 46 -7.21 18.85 0.31
N ILE A 47 -6.37 18.21 -0.49
CA ILE A 47 -6.52 16.81 -0.89
C ILE A 47 -5.40 15.99 -0.24
N PHE A 48 -5.79 14.95 0.50
CA PHE A 48 -4.86 13.99 1.10
C PHE A 48 -4.79 12.72 0.25
N LYS A 49 -3.58 12.29 -0.12
CA LYS A 49 -3.32 11.00 -0.78
C LYS A 49 -2.36 10.15 0.04
N LYS A 50 -2.48 8.82 -0.05
CA LYS A 50 -1.49 7.92 0.58
C LYS A 50 -0.16 8.07 -0.15
N TYR A 51 0.89 8.35 0.60
CA TYR A 51 2.23 8.42 0.06
C TYR A 51 2.80 7.00 -0.02
N SER A 52 3.10 6.54 -1.24
CA SER A 52 3.81 5.28 -1.48
C SER A 52 5.06 5.58 -2.32
N PRO A 53 6.26 5.63 -1.70
CA PRO A 53 7.51 5.83 -2.44
C PRO A 53 7.71 4.75 -3.51
N LEU A 54 7.18 3.55 -3.29
CA LEU A 54 7.30 2.43 -4.21
C LEU A 54 6.39 2.57 -5.44
N GLY A 55 5.25 3.26 -5.31
CA GLY A 55 4.36 3.55 -6.43
C GLY A 55 5.02 4.44 -7.49
N GLU A 56 5.80 5.43 -7.06
CA GLU A 56 6.60 6.28 -7.95
C GLU A 56 7.83 5.55 -8.51
N LEU A 57 8.32 4.53 -7.80
CA LEU A 57 9.42 3.66 -8.23
C LEU A 57 8.96 2.45 -9.07
N GLY A 58 7.72 2.44 -9.58
CA GLY A 58 7.14 1.29 -10.29
C GLY A 58 8.04 0.69 -11.37
N THR A 59 8.78 1.52 -12.12
CA THR A 59 9.73 1.06 -13.14
C THR A 59 10.91 0.27 -12.54
N TYR A 60 11.45 0.71 -11.40
CA TYR A 60 12.53 0.00 -10.71
C TYR A 60 12.03 -1.29 -10.05
N SER A 61 10.86 -1.23 -9.43
CA SER A 61 10.21 -2.41 -8.82
C SER A 61 9.99 -3.53 -9.84
N ALA A 62 9.54 -3.18 -11.05
CA ALA A 62 9.38 -4.15 -12.14
C ALA A 62 10.72 -4.74 -12.60
N GLN A 63 11.75 -3.90 -12.79
CA GLN A 63 13.09 -4.36 -13.19
C GLN A 63 13.72 -5.29 -12.15
N TYR A 64 13.56 -5.00 -10.86
CA TYR A 64 14.04 -5.88 -9.78
C TYR A 64 13.29 -7.21 -9.76
N ALA A 65 11.96 -7.19 -9.82
CA ALA A 65 11.17 -8.42 -9.87
C ALA A 65 11.57 -9.29 -11.06
N GLU A 66 11.74 -8.70 -12.24
CA GLU A 66 12.17 -9.40 -13.45
C GLU A 66 13.58 -10.00 -13.31
N SER A 67 14.54 -9.24 -12.80
CA SER A 67 15.92 -9.70 -12.65
C SER A 67 16.02 -10.88 -11.68
N ILE A 68 15.34 -10.79 -10.53
CA ILE A 68 15.32 -11.86 -9.52
C ILE A 68 14.58 -13.09 -10.06
N SER A 69 13.45 -12.90 -10.77
CA SER A 69 12.70 -14.01 -11.35
C SER A 69 13.52 -14.77 -12.40
N LYS A 70 14.24 -14.05 -13.27
CA LYS A 70 15.12 -14.68 -14.28
C LYS A 70 16.22 -15.55 -13.66
N VAL A 71 16.79 -15.13 -12.54
CA VAL A 71 17.89 -15.86 -11.87
C VAL A 71 17.35 -17.01 -11.02
N SER A 72 16.26 -16.79 -10.28
CA SER A 72 15.70 -17.79 -9.35
C SER A 72 14.78 -18.80 -10.03
N GLY A 73 14.20 -18.47 -11.18
CA GLY A 73 13.12 -19.24 -11.82
C GLY A 73 11.78 -19.16 -11.08
N LEU A 74 11.68 -18.36 -10.00
CA LEU A 74 10.50 -18.24 -9.17
C LEU A 74 9.64 -17.04 -9.56
N THR A 75 8.39 -17.07 -9.12
CA THR A 75 7.50 -15.89 -9.12
C THR A 75 7.96 -14.93 -8.05
N VAL A 76 8.23 -13.68 -8.44
CA VAL A 76 8.71 -12.63 -7.56
C VAL A 76 7.71 -11.49 -7.57
N ALA A 77 7.34 -10.99 -6.40
CA ALA A 77 6.47 -9.83 -6.25
C ALA A 77 7.11 -8.79 -5.33
N VAL A 78 6.95 -7.52 -5.69
CA VAL A 78 7.28 -6.36 -4.87
C VAL A 78 5.96 -5.73 -4.45
N CYS A 79 5.79 -5.46 -3.17
CA CYS A 79 4.59 -4.84 -2.63
C CYS A 79 4.95 -3.65 -1.73
N ASP A 80 4.01 -2.72 -1.61
CA ASP A 80 4.00 -1.80 -0.48
C ASP A 80 3.16 -2.37 0.68
N ARG A 81 2.65 -1.53 1.58
CA ARG A 81 1.86 -1.99 2.74
C ARG A 81 0.41 -2.34 2.41
N ASP A 82 -0.02 -2.14 1.17
CA ASP A 82 -1.39 -2.30 0.73
C ASP A 82 -1.50 -3.27 -0.45
N THR A 83 -0.67 -3.11 -1.49
CA THR A 83 -0.81 -3.86 -2.74
C THR A 83 0.53 -4.28 -3.34
N VAL A 84 0.46 -5.27 -4.22
CA VAL A 84 1.57 -5.64 -5.10
C VAL A 84 1.75 -4.56 -6.17
N VAL A 85 2.93 -3.94 -6.20
CA VAL A 85 3.30 -2.86 -7.13
C VAL A 85 4.02 -3.39 -8.38
N ALA A 86 4.63 -4.58 -8.30
CA ALA A 86 5.25 -5.24 -9.43
C ALA A 86 5.31 -6.76 -9.20
N ALA A 87 5.17 -7.55 -10.26
CA ALA A 87 5.34 -9.00 -10.21
C ALA A 87 5.99 -9.53 -11.49
N SER A 88 6.77 -10.60 -11.38
CA SER A 88 7.42 -11.29 -12.50
C SER A 88 7.51 -12.79 -12.26
N GLY A 89 7.71 -13.57 -13.32
CA GLY A 89 7.73 -15.04 -13.30
C GLY A 89 6.39 -15.68 -13.65
N ALA A 90 6.31 -17.01 -13.52
CA ALA A 90 5.11 -17.77 -13.83
C ALA A 90 3.94 -17.38 -12.89
N GLY A 91 2.73 -17.21 -13.43
CA GLY A 91 1.56 -16.83 -12.61
C GLY A 91 1.60 -15.40 -12.03
N SER A 92 2.54 -14.55 -12.45
CA SER A 92 2.66 -13.17 -11.95
C SER A 92 1.41 -12.32 -12.19
N LYS A 93 0.64 -12.63 -13.24
CA LYS A 93 -0.64 -11.98 -13.56
C LYS A 93 -1.70 -12.19 -12.47
N ASP A 94 -1.65 -13.30 -11.74
CA ASP A 94 -2.58 -13.63 -10.67
C ASP A 94 -2.16 -13.02 -9.31
N VAL A 95 -1.01 -12.34 -9.30
CA VAL A 95 -0.38 -11.73 -8.12
C VAL A 95 -0.33 -10.21 -8.24
N ALA A 96 -0.08 -9.69 -9.44
CA ALA A 96 -0.01 -8.27 -9.72
C ALA A 96 -1.29 -7.54 -9.28
N GLU A 97 -1.12 -6.33 -8.72
CA GLU A 97 -2.20 -5.43 -8.28
C GLU A 97 -3.11 -5.98 -7.17
N ARG A 98 -2.88 -7.21 -6.67
CA ARG A 98 -3.62 -7.75 -5.54
C ARG A 98 -3.25 -7.02 -4.25
N SER A 99 -4.24 -6.93 -3.36
CA SER A 99 -4.02 -6.46 -2.01
C SER A 99 -3.26 -7.50 -1.20
N ILE A 100 -2.32 -7.05 -0.37
CA ILE A 100 -1.68 -7.92 0.62
C ILE A 100 -2.64 -8.15 1.79
N SER A 101 -2.49 -9.30 2.46
CA SER A 101 -3.25 -9.62 3.66
C SER A 101 -2.80 -8.78 4.86
N GLU A 102 -3.62 -8.72 5.91
CA GLU A 102 -3.23 -8.07 7.17
C GLU A 102 -2.02 -8.79 7.81
N GLN A 103 -1.93 -10.11 7.67
CA GLN A 103 -0.81 -10.92 8.14
C GLN A 103 0.50 -10.51 7.43
N ALA A 104 0.47 -10.38 6.10
CA ALA A 104 1.62 -9.91 5.34
C ALA A 104 2.00 -8.46 5.71
N SER A 105 1.00 -7.60 5.91
CA SER A 105 1.23 -6.22 6.36
C SER A 105 1.94 -6.17 7.73
N ALA A 106 1.52 -7.01 8.68
CA ALA A 106 2.17 -7.13 9.99
C ALA A 106 3.62 -7.66 9.89
N LEU A 107 3.91 -8.59 8.98
CA LEU A 107 5.28 -9.03 8.71
C LEU A 107 6.17 -7.90 8.19
N LEU A 108 5.65 -7.07 7.26
CA LEU A 108 6.37 -5.90 6.75
C LEU A 108 6.66 -4.89 7.88
N GLU A 109 5.74 -4.70 8.81
CA GLU A 109 5.95 -3.84 10.00
C GLU A 109 7.05 -4.36 10.92
N SER A 110 7.22 -5.69 11.03
CA SER A 110 8.29 -6.29 11.84
C SER A 110 9.71 -6.03 11.30
N ARG A 111 9.83 -5.66 10.02
CA ARG A 111 11.10 -5.42 9.30
C ARG A 111 12.10 -6.59 9.39
N LYS A 112 11.61 -7.81 9.54
CA LYS A 112 12.42 -9.03 9.56
C LYS A 112 12.13 -9.89 8.32
N PRO A 113 13.14 -10.56 7.74
CA PRO A 113 12.90 -11.58 6.74
C PRO A 113 11.99 -12.67 7.30
N PHE A 114 11.06 -13.14 6.47
CA PHE A 114 10.13 -14.21 6.80
C PHE A 114 10.11 -15.23 5.67
N SER A 115 10.07 -16.51 6.02
CA SER A 115 9.92 -17.63 5.09
C SER A 115 8.79 -18.53 5.59
N ALA A 116 7.91 -18.91 4.68
CA ALA A 116 6.87 -19.92 4.93
C ALA A 116 7.01 -21.06 3.93
N HIS A 117 6.56 -22.23 4.35
CA HIS A 117 6.47 -23.43 3.53
C HIS A 117 5.02 -23.72 3.15
N ASP A 118 4.85 -24.59 2.16
CA ASP A 118 3.52 -25.04 1.76
C ASP A 118 2.82 -25.73 2.94
N GLY A 119 1.54 -25.43 3.14
CA GLY A 119 0.75 -25.92 4.28
C GLY A 119 0.83 -25.09 5.56
N ASP A 120 1.70 -24.08 5.66
CA ASP A 120 1.76 -23.19 6.84
C ASP A 120 0.51 -22.28 6.97
N GLY A 121 -0.36 -22.27 5.95
CA GLY A 121 -1.63 -21.55 5.98
C GLY A 121 -1.45 -20.03 6.01
N TYR A 122 -0.35 -19.52 5.43
CA TYR A 122 -0.04 -18.09 5.45
C TYR A 122 -0.54 -17.39 4.17
N PRO A 123 -1.69 -16.69 4.19
CA PRO A 123 -2.14 -15.95 3.02
C PRO A 123 -1.30 -14.68 2.91
N PHE A 124 -0.44 -14.58 1.90
CA PHE A 124 0.29 -13.33 1.61
C PHE A 124 -0.60 -12.29 0.93
N LEU A 125 -1.54 -12.76 0.10
CA LEU A 125 -2.50 -11.93 -0.64
C LEU A 125 -3.91 -12.17 -0.11
N THR A 126 -4.76 -11.16 -0.22
CA THR A 126 -6.19 -11.33 0.07
C THR A 126 -6.83 -12.28 -0.92
N ALA A 127 -7.76 -13.13 -0.47
CA ALA A 127 -8.56 -14.01 -1.34
C ALA A 127 -9.22 -13.24 -2.49
#